data_AF-A0A8C2VBJ0-F1
#
_entry.id   AF-A0A8C2VBJ0-F1
#
_cell.length_a   1.000
_cell.length_b   1.000
_cell.length_c   1.000
_cell.angle_alpha   90.00
_cell.angle_beta   90.00
_cell.angle_gamma   90.00
#
_symmetry.space_group_name_H-M   'P 1'
#
loop_
_entity.id
_entity.type
_entity.pdbx_description
1 polymer ?
#
loop_
_entity_poly.entity_id
_entity_poly.type
_entity_poly.pdbx_seq_one_letter_code
_entity_poly.pdbx_strand_id
1 'polypeptide(L)'
;MQLVDEDRPEPVPSGARELALFLTPEPGAEAREVEAAIEGMLLLLEEFCSLTDMIRSDTSRILEENIPLLKAKVTEVRGIYARVDRLEAFVKMVGHHAAFLEARVLQAERDRGAFPQALRRWLGSALLSSFRNKPSAPAPEAFELPTLYRTEDYFPADAPEARRHSPCPHRPL
;
A
#
# COMPACT_ATOMS: atom_id res chain seq x y z
N MET A 1 -42.70 102.63 -48.47
CA MET A 1 -43.61 101.63 -47.87
C MET A 1 -42.90 100.29 -47.89
N GLN A 2 -42.87 99.61 -46.74
CA GLN A 2 -42.34 98.24 -46.55
C GLN A 2 -43.24 97.21 -47.22
N LEU A 3 -42.66 96.13 -47.74
CA LEU A 3 -43.13 94.72 -47.75
C LEU A 3 -41.88 93.87 -48.13
N VAL A 4 -41.17 93.23 -47.18
CA VAL A 4 -41.31 91.82 -46.72
C VAL A 4 -41.39 90.81 -47.85
N ASP A 5 -40.33 90.00 -47.99
CA ASP A 5 -40.25 88.68 -48.63
C ASP A 5 -38.93 88.07 -48.07
N GLU A 6 -38.88 87.37 -46.92
CA GLU A 6 -39.43 86.04 -46.60
C GLU A 6 -39.25 84.99 -47.71
N ASP A 7 -38.03 84.89 -48.25
CA ASP A 7 -37.59 83.64 -48.90
C ASP A 7 -36.14 83.33 -48.51
N ARG A 8 -35.96 82.87 -47.27
CA ARG A 8 -34.72 82.21 -46.85
C ARG A 8 -34.92 80.73 -47.19
N PRO A 9 -34.14 80.14 -48.11
CA PRO A 9 -34.27 78.72 -48.41
C PRO A 9 -33.92 77.94 -47.14
N GLU A 10 -34.90 77.21 -46.60
CA GLU A 10 -34.69 76.19 -45.58
C GLU A 10 -33.55 75.28 -46.06
N PRO A 11 -32.52 75.04 -45.25
CA PRO A 11 -31.37 74.27 -45.67
C PRO A 11 -31.84 72.85 -45.98
N VAL A 12 -31.91 72.53 -47.28
CA VAL A 12 -32.21 71.18 -47.76
C VAL A 12 -31.22 70.24 -47.06
N PRO A 13 -31.68 69.20 -46.35
CA PRO A 13 -30.78 68.22 -45.75
C PRO A 13 -29.93 67.65 -46.89
N SER A 14 -28.66 68.05 -46.92
CA SER A 14 -27.74 67.61 -47.96
C SER A 14 -27.59 66.10 -47.82
N GLY A 15 -27.96 65.34 -48.85
CA GLY A 15 -27.78 63.89 -48.87
C GLY A 15 -26.32 63.48 -48.60
N ALA A 16 -25.36 64.38 -48.84
CA ALA A 16 -23.96 64.19 -48.46
C ALA A 16 -23.74 64.15 -46.94
N ARG A 17 -24.58 64.85 -46.16
CA ARG A 17 -24.53 64.90 -44.69
C ARG A 17 -25.12 63.63 -44.06
N GLU A 18 -26.19 63.09 -44.66
CA GLU A 18 -26.72 61.77 -44.30
C GLU A 18 -25.74 60.66 -44.70
N LEU A 19 -25.19 60.69 -45.93
CA LEU A 19 -24.17 59.74 -46.35
C LEU A 19 -22.91 59.81 -45.49
N ALA A 20 -22.49 61.01 -45.06
CA ALA A 20 -21.37 61.16 -44.13
C ALA A 20 -21.63 60.49 -42.76
N LEU A 21 -22.86 60.55 -42.23
CA LEU A 21 -23.25 59.87 -40.99
C LEU A 21 -23.23 58.34 -41.12
N PHE A 22 -23.61 57.80 -42.29
CA PHE A 22 -23.52 56.36 -42.59
C PHE A 22 -22.07 55.90 -42.85
N LEU A 23 -21.20 56.78 -43.35
CA LEU A 23 -19.81 56.49 -43.71
C LEU A 23 -18.80 56.82 -42.60
N THR A 24 -19.24 57.44 -41.50
CA THR A 24 -18.48 57.51 -40.25
C THR A 24 -18.88 56.31 -39.40
N PRO A 25 -18.22 55.15 -39.50
CA PRO A 25 -18.35 54.13 -38.48
C PRO A 25 -17.97 54.77 -37.15
N GLU A 26 -18.80 54.59 -36.11
CA GLU A 26 -18.50 54.99 -34.73
C GLU A 26 -17.30 54.14 -34.29
N PRO A 27 -16.06 54.63 -34.37
CA PRO A 27 -14.87 53.81 -34.18
C PRO A 27 -14.76 53.36 -32.71
N GLY A 28 -15.49 54.01 -31.80
CA GLY A 28 -15.57 53.64 -30.41
C GLY A 28 -16.37 52.36 -30.15
N ALA A 29 -17.27 51.95 -31.03
CA ALA A 29 -18.07 50.73 -30.82
C ALA A 29 -17.24 49.46 -31.08
N GLU A 30 -16.62 49.35 -32.26
CA GLU A 30 -15.75 48.23 -32.61
C GLU A 30 -14.52 48.14 -31.67
N ALA A 31 -13.93 49.29 -31.30
CA ALA A 31 -12.83 49.33 -30.36
C ALA A 31 -13.22 48.80 -28.96
N ARG A 32 -14.44 49.09 -28.49
CA ARG A 32 -14.95 48.57 -27.21
C ARG A 32 -15.23 47.08 -27.24
N GLU A 33 -15.72 46.54 -28.35
CA GLU A 33 -15.91 45.09 -28.49
C GLU A 33 -14.57 44.35 -28.42
N VAL A 34 -13.54 44.90 -29.08
CA VAL A 34 -12.17 44.37 -29.00
C VAL A 34 -11.61 44.48 -27.58
N GLU A 35 -11.81 45.61 -26.90
CA GLU A 35 -11.38 45.80 -25.52
C GLU A 35 -12.04 44.79 -24.56
N ALA A 36 -13.36 44.59 -24.68
CA ALA A 36 -14.09 43.59 -23.90
C ALA A 36 -13.61 42.15 -24.21
N ALA A 37 -13.29 41.84 -25.47
CA ALA A 37 -12.72 40.55 -25.84
C ALA A 37 -11.31 40.35 -25.24
N ILE A 38 -10.48 41.40 -25.21
CA ILE A 38 -9.16 41.37 -24.58
C ILE A 38 -9.29 41.14 -23.08
N GLU A 39 -10.17 41.87 -22.40
CA GLU A 39 -10.45 41.66 -20.97
C GLU A 39 -10.87 40.23 -20.67
N GLY A 40 -11.77 39.66 -21.50
CA GLY A 40 -12.18 38.27 -21.39
C GLY A 40 -11.02 37.28 -21.58
N MET A 41 -10.13 37.52 -22.54
CA MET A 41 -8.94 36.68 -22.75
C MET A 41 -7.93 36.80 -21.61
N LEU A 42 -7.76 37.98 -21.02
CA LEU A 42 -6.87 38.19 -19.88
C LEU A 42 -7.38 37.46 -18.63
N LEU A 43 -8.69 37.47 -18.41
CA LEU A 43 -9.31 36.70 -17.32
C LEU A 43 -9.10 35.19 -17.52
N LEU A 44 -9.33 34.69 -18.73
CA LEU A 44 -9.09 33.27 -19.05
C LEU A 44 -7.61 32.89 -18.89
N LEU A 45 -6.69 33.81 -19.20
CA LEU A 45 -5.26 33.58 -19.01
C LEU A 45 -4.90 33.48 -17.52
N GLU A 46 -5.50 34.30 -16.66
CA GLU A 46 -5.30 34.23 -15.21
C GLU A 46 -5.84 32.92 -14.61
N GLU A 47 -7.02 32.47 -15.05
CA GLU A 47 -7.54 31.14 -14.70
C GLU A 47 -6.62 30.01 -15.18
N PHE A 48 -6.10 30.10 -16.40
CA PHE A 48 -5.18 29.08 -16.92
C PHE A 48 -3.85 29.04 -16.14
N CYS A 49 -3.31 30.20 -15.78
CA CYS A 49 -2.10 30.31 -14.95
C CYS A 49 -2.33 29.68 -13.57
N SER A 50 -3.44 30.01 -12.91
CA SER A 50 -3.77 29.45 -11.60
C SER A 50 -3.99 27.94 -11.64
N LEU A 51 -4.65 27.40 -12.68
CA LEU A 51 -4.77 25.95 -12.88
C LEU A 51 -3.39 25.30 -13.09
N THR A 52 -2.51 25.92 -13.89
CA THR A 52 -1.16 25.41 -14.14
C THR A 52 -0.33 25.38 -12.86
N ASP A 53 -0.43 26.40 -12.02
CA ASP A 53 0.27 26.46 -10.74
C ASP A 53 -0.26 25.42 -9.75
N MET A 54 -1.57 25.16 -9.75
CA MET A 54 -2.17 24.08 -8.96
C MET A 54 -1.64 22.71 -9.40
N ILE A 55 -1.64 22.43 -10.71
CA ILE A 55 -1.09 21.19 -11.26
C ILE A 55 0.38 21.04 -10.90
N ARG A 56 1.18 22.10 -11.01
CA ARG A 56 2.60 22.09 -10.65
C ARG A 56 2.77 21.78 -9.15
N SER A 57 2.01 22.44 -8.29
CA SER A 57 2.05 22.24 -6.84
C SER A 57 1.67 20.80 -6.46
N ASP A 58 0.57 20.28 -7.02
CA ASP A 58 0.13 18.91 -6.76
C ASP A 58 1.12 17.88 -7.27
N THR A 59 1.71 18.12 -8.44
CA THR A 59 2.76 17.26 -8.99
C THR A 59 3.98 17.23 -8.07
N SER A 60 4.45 18.39 -7.62
CA SER A 60 5.56 18.48 -6.66
C SER A 60 5.23 17.75 -5.36
N ARG A 61 4.02 17.91 -4.82
CA ARG A 61 3.59 17.20 -3.61
C ARG A 61 3.55 15.68 -3.82
N ILE A 62 3.11 15.21 -4.98
CA ILE A 62 3.11 13.78 -5.32
C ILE A 62 4.55 13.24 -5.35
N LEU A 63 5.45 13.93 -6.05
CA LEU A 63 6.81 13.46 -6.27
C LEU A 63 7.67 13.52 -5.01
N GLU A 64 7.58 14.62 -4.26
CA GLU A 64 8.48 14.89 -3.13
C GLU A 64 7.96 14.35 -1.80
N GLU A 65 6.64 14.19 -1.63
CA GLU A 65 6.05 13.74 -0.36
C GLU A 65 5.36 12.39 -0.49
N ASN A 66 4.36 12.28 -1.38
CA ASN A 66 3.48 11.12 -1.39
C ASN A 66 4.18 9.85 -1.89
N ILE A 67 4.97 9.93 -2.97
CA ILE A 67 5.71 8.78 -3.49
C ILE A 67 6.73 8.25 -2.46
N PRO A 68 7.58 9.09 -1.83
CA PRO A 68 8.47 8.64 -0.76
C PRO A 68 7.72 8.03 0.43
N LEU A 69 6.62 8.65 0.87
CA LEU A 69 5.79 8.13 1.95
C LEU A 69 5.20 6.75 1.61
N LEU A 70 4.66 6.60 0.41
CA LEU A 70 4.13 5.33 -0.09
C LEU A 70 5.22 4.27 -0.16
N LYS A 71 6.42 4.62 -0.65
CA LYS A 71 7.56 3.70 -0.70
C LYS A 71 7.98 3.23 0.69
N ALA A 72 8.00 4.13 1.68
CA ALA A 72 8.26 3.78 3.07
C ALA A 72 7.19 2.82 3.62
N LYS A 73 5.91 3.10 3.36
CA LYS A 73 4.80 2.24 3.78
C LYS A 73 4.82 0.87 3.11
N VAL A 74 5.13 0.78 1.82
CA VAL A 74 5.32 -0.50 1.12
C VAL A 74 6.45 -1.30 1.76
N THR A 75 7.52 -0.64 2.20
CA THR A 75 8.66 -1.30 2.86
C THR A 75 8.27 -1.83 4.25
N GLU A 76 7.49 -1.06 5.01
CA GLU A 76 6.91 -1.49 6.29
C GLU A 76 6.03 -2.74 6.11
N VAL A 77 5.14 -2.73 5.11
CA VAL A 77 4.27 -3.87 4.77
C VAL A 77 5.08 -5.10 4.36
N ARG A 78 6.14 -4.96 3.56
CA ARG A 78 7.06 -6.06 3.24
C ARG A 78 7.71 -6.65 4.49
N GLY A 79 8.07 -5.80 5.46
CA GLY A 79 8.59 -6.24 6.74
C GLY A 79 7.60 -7.07 7.55
N ILE A 80 6.30 -6.75 7.47
CA ILE A 80 5.22 -7.54 8.10
C ILE A 80 5.12 -8.91 7.44
N TYR A 81 5.09 -8.98 6.10
CA TYR A 81 5.04 -10.27 5.39
C TYR A 81 6.24 -11.16 5.75
N ALA A 82 7.45 -10.60 5.82
CA ALA A 82 8.62 -11.37 6.23
C ALA A 82 8.51 -11.93 7.67
N ARG A 83 7.79 -11.25 8.57
CA ARG A 83 7.48 -11.77 9.92
C ARG A 83 6.47 -12.90 9.86
N VAL A 84 5.46 -12.80 8.99
CA VAL A 84 4.47 -13.87 8.74
C VAL A 84 5.17 -15.11 8.19
N ASP A 85 6.07 -14.97 7.22
CA ASP A 85 6.81 -16.09 6.63
C ASP A 85 7.67 -16.82 7.68
N ARG A 86 8.34 -16.07 8.56
CA ARG A 86 9.11 -16.65 9.67
C ARG A 86 8.23 -17.39 10.67
N LEU A 87 7.05 -16.85 10.98
CA LEU A 87 6.08 -17.51 11.84
C LEU A 87 5.57 -18.80 11.20
N GLU A 88 5.29 -18.80 9.90
CA GLU A 88 4.87 -20.00 9.19
C GLU A 88 5.95 -21.09 9.23
N ALA A 89 7.21 -20.72 8.97
CA ALA A 89 8.34 -21.63 9.06
C ALA A 89 8.48 -22.22 10.48
N PHE A 90 8.32 -21.38 11.50
CA PHE A 90 8.31 -21.80 12.90
C PHE A 90 7.19 -22.82 13.18
N VAL A 91 5.96 -22.53 12.77
CA VAL A 91 4.81 -23.44 12.97
C VAL A 91 5.04 -24.77 12.25
N LYS A 92 5.58 -24.74 11.01
CA LYS A 92 5.93 -25.96 10.26
C LYS A 92 6.97 -26.81 10.99
N MET A 93 8.00 -26.20 11.56
CA MET A 93 9.02 -26.90 12.34
C MET A 93 8.41 -27.54 13.60
N VAL A 94 7.63 -26.78 14.38
CA VAL A 94 6.96 -27.29 15.59
C VAL A 94 6.06 -28.47 15.23
N GLY A 95 5.32 -28.39 14.12
CA GLY A 95 4.50 -29.47 13.61
C GLY A 95 5.30 -30.75 13.31
N HIS A 96 6.48 -30.62 12.68
CA HIS A 96 7.37 -31.76 12.43
C HIS A 96 7.85 -32.42 13.72
N HIS A 97 8.29 -31.64 14.71
CA HIS A 97 8.76 -32.18 15.98
C HIS A 97 7.63 -32.84 16.79
N ALA A 98 6.43 -32.27 16.78
CA ALA A 98 5.25 -32.87 17.43
C ALA A 98 4.89 -34.21 16.79
N ALA A 99 4.83 -34.29 15.45
CA ALA A 99 4.57 -35.53 14.74
C ALA A 99 5.65 -36.61 14.98
N PHE A 100 6.92 -36.19 15.04
CA PHE A 100 8.03 -37.08 15.39
C PHE A 100 7.88 -37.66 16.80
N LEU A 101 7.58 -36.82 17.80
CA LEU A 101 7.36 -37.25 19.18
C LEU A 101 6.13 -38.17 19.29
N GLU A 102 5.03 -37.84 18.62
CA GLU A 102 3.82 -38.67 18.58
C GLU A 102 4.13 -40.07 18.04
N ALA A 103 4.88 -40.18 16.93
CA ALA A 103 5.28 -41.46 16.37
C ALA A 103 6.12 -42.29 17.36
N ARG A 104 7.00 -41.65 18.11
CA ARG A 104 7.84 -42.31 19.13
C ARG A 104 7.03 -42.78 20.34
N VAL A 105 6.09 -41.97 20.81
CA VAL A 105 5.18 -42.35 21.90
C VAL A 105 4.31 -43.54 21.47
N LEU A 106 3.71 -43.50 20.28
CA LEU A 106 2.93 -44.61 19.74
C LEU A 106 3.75 -45.89 19.62
N GLN A 107 5.03 -45.79 19.21
CA GLN A 107 5.92 -46.94 19.14
C GLN A 107 6.20 -47.52 20.54
N ALA A 108 6.55 -46.67 21.50
CA ALA A 108 6.80 -47.09 22.87
C ALA A 108 5.56 -47.73 23.54
N GLU A 109 4.35 -47.22 23.26
CA GLU A 109 3.09 -47.80 23.72
C GLU A 109 2.84 -49.18 23.13
N ARG A 110 3.09 -49.37 21.82
CA ARG A 110 2.98 -50.68 21.17
C ARG A 110 3.96 -51.68 21.76
N ASP A 111 5.22 -51.27 21.94
CA ASP A 111 6.26 -52.15 22.47
C ASP A 111 5.97 -52.53 23.93
N ARG A 112 5.50 -51.58 24.74
CA ARG A 112 5.02 -51.84 26.10
C ARG A 112 3.76 -52.71 26.13
N GLY A 113 2.86 -52.61 25.16
CA GLY A 113 1.67 -53.46 25.05
C GLY A 113 2.00 -54.89 24.59
N ALA A 114 3.00 -55.05 23.72
CA ALA A 114 3.49 -56.35 23.25
C ALA A 114 4.32 -57.09 24.32
N PHE A 115 5.02 -56.36 25.17
CA PHE A 115 5.92 -56.90 26.19
C PHE A 115 5.23 -57.86 27.21
N PRO A 116 4.05 -57.57 27.78
CA PRO A 116 3.32 -58.51 28.63
C PRO A 116 2.90 -59.79 27.91
N GLN A 117 2.55 -59.71 26.62
CA GLN A 117 2.12 -60.88 25.84
C GLN A 117 3.32 -61.76 25.45
N ALA A 118 4.45 -61.15 25.08
CA ALA A 118 5.70 -61.84 24.83
C ALA A 118 6.22 -62.52 26.10
N LEU A 119 6.15 -61.85 27.25
CA LEU A 119 6.52 -62.42 28.56
C LEU A 119 5.62 -63.60 28.94
N ARG A 120 4.30 -63.51 28.71
CA ARG A 120 3.38 -64.64 28.93
C ARG A 120 3.70 -65.84 28.04
N ARG A 121 4.03 -65.60 26.75
CA ARG A 121 4.45 -66.67 25.82
C ARG A 121 5.78 -67.29 26.23
N TRP A 122 6.75 -66.47 26.64
CA TRP A 122 8.05 -66.94 27.12
C TRP A 122 7.90 -67.78 28.39
N LEU A 123 7.15 -67.30 29.39
CA LEU A 123 6.85 -68.06 30.61
C LEU A 123 6.09 -69.36 30.28
N GLY A 124 5.13 -69.30 29.35
CA GLY A 124 4.42 -70.49 28.86
C GLY A 124 5.34 -71.50 28.15
N SER A 125 6.39 -71.03 27.45
CA SER A 125 7.39 -71.88 26.80
C SER A 125 8.51 -72.36 27.73
N ALA A 126 8.83 -71.58 28.77
CA ALA A 126 9.89 -71.87 29.74
C ALA A 126 9.50 -73.01 30.68
N LEU A 127 8.20 -73.20 30.95
CA LEU A 127 7.69 -74.37 31.67
C LEU A 127 7.85 -75.69 30.89
N LEU A 128 8.24 -75.64 29.60
CA LEU A 128 8.53 -76.82 28.77
C LEU A 128 9.97 -76.86 28.21
N SER A 129 10.84 -75.92 28.59
CA SER A 129 12.22 -75.86 28.11
C SER A 129 13.19 -75.80 29.29
N SER A 130 13.46 -76.98 29.88
CA SER A 130 14.69 -77.19 30.63
C SER A 130 15.85 -77.35 29.65
N PHE A 131 17.05 -76.90 30.04
CA PHE A 131 18.34 -76.97 29.34
C PHE A 131 18.75 -75.81 28.40
N ARG A 132 19.55 -74.90 28.99
CA ARG A 132 20.84 -74.40 28.46
C ARG A 132 20.84 -73.67 27.11
N ASN A 133 20.83 -72.34 27.17
CA ASN A 133 21.93 -71.46 26.72
C ASN A 133 21.52 -70.00 26.97
N LYS A 134 22.49 -69.16 27.35
CA LYS A 134 22.33 -67.75 27.68
C LYS A 134 22.13 -66.93 26.39
N PRO A 135 20.96 -66.30 26.14
CA PRO A 135 20.86 -65.29 25.11
C PRO A 135 21.33 -63.97 25.71
N SER A 136 22.38 -63.38 25.15
CA SER A 136 22.68 -61.96 25.34
C SER A 136 21.49 -61.18 24.77
N ALA A 137 20.68 -60.60 25.65
CA ALA A 137 19.63 -59.67 25.25
C ALA A 137 20.28 -58.48 24.51
N PRO A 138 19.70 -58.01 23.39
CA PRO A 138 20.16 -56.78 22.76
C PRO A 138 20.05 -55.65 23.78
N ALA A 139 21.11 -54.87 23.94
CA ALA A 139 21.09 -53.69 24.80
C ALA A 139 19.94 -52.78 24.34
N PRO A 140 19.11 -52.25 25.25
CA PRO A 140 18.09 -51.28 24.86
C PRO A 140 18.80 -50.13 24.15
N GLU A 141 18.34 -49.77 22.95
CA GLU A 141 18.84 -48.60 22.23
C GLU A 141 18.84 -47.42 23.19
N ALA A 142 20.01 -46.80 23.37
CA ALA A 142 20.14 -45.61 24.19
C ALA A 142 19.18 -44.56 23.62
N PHE A 143 18.26 -44.09 24.44
CA PHE A 143 17.32 -43.06 24.05
C PHE A 143 18.10 -41.78 23.71
N GLU A 144 18.22 -41.47 22.42
CA GLU A 144 18.74 -40.18 21.99
C GLU A 144 17.66 -39.12 22.20
N LEU A 145 17.99 -38.14 23.04
CA LEU A 145 17.13 -37.00 23.28
C LEU A 145 16.96 -36.24 21.95
N PRO A 146 15.74 -36.00 21.48
CA PRO A 146 15.52 -35.19 20.28
C PRO A 146 16.17 -33.82 20.48
N THR A 147 16.83 -33.31 19.46
CA THR A 147 17.36 -31.95 19.45
C THR A 147 16.21 -30.97 19.70
N LEU A 148 16.20 -30.39 20.90
CA LEU A 148 15.17 -29.43 21.29
C LEU A 148 15.32 -28.16 20.45
N TYR A 149 14.22 -27.71 19.89
CA TYR A 149 14.21 -26.52 19.06
C TYR A 149 14.40 -25.26 19.91
N ARG A 150 14.93 -24.24 19.23
CA ARG A 150 15.32 -22.96 19.80
C ARG A 150 14.55 -21.86 19.09
N THR A 151 13.69 -21.14 19.82
CA THR A 151 12.81 -20.10 19.24
C THR A 151 13.62 -18.93 18.67
N GLU A 152 14.82 -18.71 19.22
CA GLU A 152 15.73 -17.64 18.79
C GLU A 152 16.26 -17.83 17.36
N ASP A 153 16.27 -19.06 16.85
CA ASP A 153 16.66 -19.37 15.47
C ASP A 153 15.65 -18.79 14.44
N TYR A 154 14.41 -18.54 14.86
CA TYR A 154 13.31 -18.04 14.01
C TYR A 154 12.90 -16.60 14.34
N PHE A 155 13.14 -16.16 15.57
CA PHE A 155 12.86 -14.80 16.05
C PHE A 155 14.10 -14.23 16.75
N PRO A 156 15.13 -13.81 15.99
CA PRO A 156 16.31 -13.18 16.58
C PRO A 156 15.91 -11.85 17.23
N ALA A 157 16.38 -11.64 18.47
CA ALA A 157 16.07 -10.45 19.27
C ALA A 157 16.52 -9.12 18.62
N ASP A 158 17.48 -9.18 17.69
CA ASP A 158 18.06 -8.03 17.00
C ASP A 158 17.36 -7.67 15.68
N ALA A 159 16.18 -8.23 15.39
CA ALA A 159 15.39 -7.73 14.28
C ALA A 159 15.10 -6.25 14.56
N PRO A 160 15.56 -5.30 13.71
CA PRO A 160 15.37 -3.89 13.98
C PRO A 160 13.86 -3.64 14.06
N GLU A 161 13.36 -3.51 15.27
CA GLU A 161 12.11 -2.82 15.52
C GLU A 161 12.37 -1.41 15.02
N ALA A 162 11.95 -1.17 13.77
CA ALA A 162 11.90 0.16 13.19
C ALA A 162 11.21 1.03 14.24
N ARG A 163 12.02 1.88 14.89
CA ARG A 163 11.65 2.65 16.07
C ARG A 163 10.31 3.29 15.79
N ARG A 164 9.28 2.85 16.51
CA ARG A 164 7.96 3.48 16.53
C ARG A 164 8.07 4.82 17.25
N HIS A 165 8.75 5.79 16.67
CA HIS A 165 8.71 7.18 17.11
C HIS A 165 8.84 8.07 15.87
N SER A 166 7.70 8.38 15.26
CA SER A 166 7.55 9.63 14.53
C SER A 166 6.83 10.59 15.48
N PRO A 167 7.44 11.72 15.90
CA PRO A 167 6.69 12.77 16.57
C PRO A 167 5.72 13.37 15.54
N CYS A 168 4.43 13.36 15.85
CA CYS A 168 3.44 14.12 15.08
C CYS A 168 3.86 15.60 15.07
N PRO A 169 3.97 16.27 13.91
CA PRO A 169 4.02 17.72 13.88
C PRO A 169 2.62 18.24 14.22
N HIS A 170 2.48 18.84 15.41
CA HIS A 170 1.33 19.67 15.72
C HIS A 170 1.27 20.82 14.70
N ARG A 171 0.14 20.92 14.00
CA ARG A 171 -0.22 22.06 13.16
C ARG A 171 -0.94 23.10 14.03
N PRO A 172 -0.42 24.32 14.22
CA PRO A 172 -1.21 25.41 14.78
C PRO A 172 -2.23 25.88 13.74
N LEU A 173 -3.43 26.22 14.21
CA LEU A 173 -4.44 26.98 13.48
C LEU A 173 -3.97 28.40 13.19
#